data_AF-A0AA35WRV3-F1
#
_entry.id   AF-A0AA35WRV3-F1
#
_cell.length_a   1.000
_cell.length_b   1.000
_cell.length_c   1.000
_cell.angle_alpha   90.00
_cell.angle_beta   90.00
_cell.angle_gamma   90.00
#
_symmetry.space_group_name_H-M   'P 1'
#
loop_
_entity.id
_entity.type
_entity.pdbx_description
1 polymer ?
#
loop_
_entity_poly.entity_id
_entity_poly.type
_entity_poly.pdbx_seq_one_letter_code
_entity_poly.pdbx_strand_id
1 'polypeptide(L)'
;MEVALLKGLSEDSSSLERARTLQYFEQLNSSVDGWKICAAYFNSDKDSSEHVQFFCLRVVEGHVRNRYSCSSDDSILSLRAVLLLWMQGKTQRKLVLKKMAQIIGLAFVIDYPQRWPMFFSDVLQCVGNGVKESVELYLRVLMAIDEEVVDRQKVHTCAENARNTLIKDTMRDQCVPNLVESWYQIMESYKETFPELTNLCMEVVGAYISWIDISLIANDKFIQCLMSYLSVPILRESAAECLRGIINKGMDPIPKLELVEGLAKQLESAKILSTVSDEDTDEDFRLRLSALVCGMGCALVNSWSKLVKRADTVNIPLSRNAIDEKLPYLYKYLNDTDDGVSEAMVPFAVQYLSILKGSNLSDTDRGNLQALLQVVINKYKYDEDHNFLSQASLFTQCACLRLRTYTAHVSHFYTYSLMNLAPNLFKPQLACTAT
;
A
#
# COMPACT_ATOMS: atom_id res chain seq x y z
N MET A 1 16.22 25.68 27.92
CA MET A 1 15.67 26.18 26.64
C MET A 1 15.47 27.67 26.77
N GLU A 2 16.11 28.46 25.91
CA GLU A 2 15.97 29.91 25.92
C GLU A 2 14.78 30.35 25.05
N VAL A 3 13.60 30.46 25.67
CA VAL A 3 12.34 30.77 24.96
C VAL A 3 12.40 32.12 24.22
N ALA A 4 13.18 33.08 24.73
CA ALA A 4 13.37 34.37 24.09
C ALA A 4 14.02 34.27 22.69
N LEU A 5 14.84 33.25 22.45
CA LEU A 5 15.49 32.98 21.16
C LEU A 5 14.58 32.22 20.19
N LEU A 6 13.36 31.86 20.59
CA LEU A 6 12.40 31.16 19.74
C LEU A 6 11.39 32.10 19.06
N LYS A 7 11.49 33.42 19.31
CA LYS A 7 10.59 34.42 18.73
C LYS A 7 10.59 34.42 17.19
N GLY A 8 11.71 34.07 16.55
CA GLY A 8 11.79 33.95 15.10
C GLY A 8 10.96 32.82 14.49
N LEU A 9 10.28 32.00 15.30
CA LEU A 9 9.38 30.94 14.82
C LEU A 9 7.94 31.42 14.57
N SER A 10 7.58 32.64 14.97
CA SER A 10 6.26 33.21 14.68
C SER A 10 6.21 33.81 13.27
N GLU A 11 5.03 33.80 12.65
CA GLU A 11 4.83 34.37 11.31
C GLU A 11 5.17 35.87 11.26
N ASP A 12 4.84 36.61 12.32
CA ASP A 12 5.09 38.06 12.46
C ASP A 12 6.54 38.42 12.84
N SER A 13 7.45 37.45 12.88
CA SER A 13 8.83 37.68 13.34
C SER A 13 9.66 38.55 12.37
N SER A 14 10.50 39.41 12.94
CA SER A 14 11.46 40.21 12.17
C SER A 14 12.58 39.35 11.58
N SER A 15 13.23 39.84 10.51
CA SER A 15 14.40 39.18 9.91
C SER A 15 15.52 38.90 10.94
N LEU A 16 15.73 39.82 11.88
CA LEU A 16 16.71 39.67 12.96
C LEU A 16 16.34 38.56 13.94
N GLU A 17 15.06 38.44 14.31
CA GLU A 17 14.59 37.36 15.19
C GLU A 17 14.70 35.99 14.52
N ARG A 18 14.37 35.89 13.22
CA ARG A 18 14.56 34.66 12.43
C ARG A 18 16.04 34.26 12.38
N ALA A 19 16.94 35.20 12.13
CA ALA A 19 18.38 34.94 12.13
C ALA A 19 18.89 34.45 13.50
N ARG A 20 18.41 35.05 14.60
CA ARG A 20 18.77 34.61 15.97
C ARG A 20 18.25 33.21 16.27
N THR A 21 17.02 32.88 15.88
CA THR A 21 16.46 31.53 16.04
C THR A 21 17.29 30.49 15.27
N LEU A 22 17.69 30.79 14.03
CA LEU A 22 18.54 29.92 13.22
C LEU A 22 19.92 29.70 13.86
N GLN A 23 20.55 30.77 14.35
CA GLN A 23 21.82 30.66 15.07
C GLN A 23 21.71 29.78 16.31
N TYR A 24 20.61 29.92 17.07
CA TYR A 24 20.36 29.08 18.25
C TYR A 24 20.10 27.62 17.87
N PHE A 25 19.41 27.36 16.75
CA PHE A 25 19.25 26.01 16.21
C PHE A 25 20.60 25.35 15.90
N GLU A 26 21.48 26.06 15.18
CA GLU A 26 22.82 25.58 14.84
C GLU A 26 23.67 25.33 16.10
N GLN A 27 23.56 26.20 17.10
CA GLN A 27 24.24 26.03 18.39
C GLN A 27 23.78 24.74 19.10
N LEU A 28 22.47 24.50 19.16
CA LEU A 28 21.92 23.29 19.78
C LEU A 28 22.29 22.02 19.01
N ASN A 29 22.27 22.05 17.67
CA ASN A 29 22.72 20.92 16.85
C ASN A 29 24.21 20.64 16.99
N SER A 30 25.01 21.68 17.19
CA SER A 30 26.45 21.57 17.37
C SER A 30 26.81 21.06 18.77
N SER A 31 25.98 21.34 19.78
CA SER A 31 26.19 20.91 21.17
C SER A 31 25.98 19.41 21.38
N VAL A 32 26.82 18.77 22.20
CA VAL A 32 26.70 17.34 22.55
C VAL A 32 25.38 17.07 23.29
N ASP A 33 24.99 17.97 24.18
CA ASP A 33 23.79 17.86 25.03
C ASP A 33 22.63 18.75 24.57
N GLY A 34 22.74 19.42 23.42
CA GLY A 34 21.68 20.29 22.90
C GLY A 34 20.33 19.58 22.72
N TRP A 35 20.37 18.31 22.30
CA TRP A 35 19.19 17.47 22.20
C TRP A 35 18.53 17.18 23.55
N LYS A 36 19.29 17.08 24.66
CA LYS A 36 18.73 16.86 26.01
C LYS A 36 17.92 18.07 26.46
N ILE A 37 18.38 19.27 26.13
CA ILE A 37 17.65 20.52 26.41
C ILE A 37 16.32 20.53 25.64
N CYS A 38 16.34 20.15 24.35
CA CYS A 38 15.15 20.04 23.52
C CYS A 38 14.20 18.94 24.02
N ALA A 39 14.71 17.76 24.36
CA ALA A 39 13.92 16.65 24.87
C ALA A 39 13.25 16.98 26.21
N ALA A 40 14.00 17.56 27.16
CA ALA A 40 13.45 17.96 28.45
C ALA A 40 12.39 19.07 28.30
N TYR A 41 12.63 20.05 27.44
CA TYR A 41 11.65 21.11 27.17
C TYR A 41 10.38 20.53 26.55
N PHE A 42 10.54 19.67 25.55
CA PHE A 42 9.45 19.01 24.85
C PHE A 42 8.63 18.09 25.75
N ASN A 43 9.24 17.50 26.78
CA ASN A 43 8.56 16.64 27.75
C ASN A 43 7.83 17.40 28.86
N SER A 44 8.09 18.70 29.04
CA SER A 44 7.63 19.47 30.20
C SER A 44 6.13 19.84 30.24
N ASP A 45 5.29 19.24 29.38
CA ASP A 45 3.83 19.49 29.22
C ASP A 45 3.42 20.97 29.17
N LYS A 46 4.37 21.85 28.82
CA LYS A 46 4.08 23.24 28.52
C LYS A 46 3.37 23.28 27.19
N ASP A 47 2.17 23.84 27.18
CA ASP A 47 1.41 24.09 25.97
C ASP A 47 2.24 25.00 25.05
N SER A 48 2.95 24.38 24.12
CA SER A 48 3.99 24.99 23.29
C SER A 48 3.51 24.99 21.86
N SER A 49 3.82 26.04 21.10
CA SER A 49 3.44 26.09 19.70
C SER A 49 4.05 24.92 18.92
N GLU A 50 3.35 24.44 17.89
CA GLU A 50 3.83 23.37 17.01
C GLU A 50 5.17 23.69 16.38
N HIS A 51 5.43 24.96 16.06
CA HIS A 51 6.72 25.41 15.54
C HIS A 51 7.86 25.14 16.54
N VAL A 52 7.65 25.39 17.83
CA VAL A 52 8.64 25.13 18.89
C VAL A 52 8.82 23.63 19.11
N GLN A 53 7.72 22.87 19.11
CA GLN A 53 7.76 21.41 19.18
C GLN A 53 8.56 20.82 18.01
N PHE A 54 8.29 21.27 16.79
CA PHE A 54 9.00 20.83 15.60
C PHE A 54 10.48 21.24 15.62
N PHE A 55 10.79 22.46 16.07
CA PHE A 55 12.15 22.92 16.30
C PHE A 55 12.90 21.96 17.23
N CYS A 56 12.30 21.60 18.38
CA CYS A 56 12.91 20.68 19.34
C CYS A 56 13.16 19.30 18.72
N LEU A 57 12.16 18.76 18.01
CA LEU A 57 12.27 17.47 17.34
C LEU A 57 13.32 17.49 16.23
N ARG A 58 13.52 18.60 15.53
CA ARG A 58 14.57 18.74 14.53
C ARG A 58 15.97 18.69 15.14
N VAL A 59 16.16 19.25 16.33
CA VAL A 59 17.43 19.12 17.06
C VAL A 59 17.66 17.68 17.51
N VAL A 60 16.63 17.02 18.06
CA VAL A 60 16.71 15.61 18.47
C VAL A 60 17.02 14.71 17.28
N GLU A 61 16.32 14.88 16.15
CA GLU A 61 16.59 14.19 14.90
C GLU A 61 18.03 14.40 14.42
N GLY A 62 18.54 15.62 14.48
CA GLY A 62 19.92 15.96 14.13
C GLY A 62 20.94 15.18 14.98
N HIS A 63 20.66 15.00 16.28
CA HIS A 63 21.48 14.15 17.15
C HIS A 63 21.39 12.67 16.76
N VAL A 64 20.18 12.14 16.55
CA VAL A 64 19.95 10.73 16.18
C VAL A 64 20.68 10.36 14.88
N ARG A 65 20.61 11.23 13.86
CA ARG A 65 21.28 10.95 12.57
C ARG A 65 22.80 11.01 12.63
N ASN A 66 23.34 11.99 13.35
CA ASN A 66 24.75 12.35 13.17
C ASN A 66 25.67 11.87 14.28
N ARG A 67 25.13 11.57 15.48
CA ARG A 67 25.97 11.33 16.69
C ARG A 67 25.57 10.10 17.49
N TYR A 68 24.32 9.69 17.41
CA TYR A 68 23.75 8.68 18.30
C TYR A 68 24.39 7.28 18.20
N SER A 69 24.93 6.92 17.04
CA SER A 69 25.65 5.65 16.85
C SER A 69 26.88 5.51 17.75
N CYS A 70 27.54 6.63 18.09
CA CYS A 70 28.74 6.68 18.92
C CYS A 70 28.50 7.31 20.31
N SER A 71 27.23 7.51 20.70
CA SER A 71 26.88 8.09 22.00
C SER A 71 27.20 7.15 23.17
N SER A 72 27.40 7.73 24.37
CA SER A 72 27.58 6.97 25.61
C SER A 72 26.31 6.21 26.03
N ASP A 73 26.47 5.12 26.77
CA ASP A 73 25.37 4.30 27.30
C ASP A 73 24.32 5.15 28.07
N ASP A 74 24.77 6.12 28.88
CA ASP A 74 23.86 7.03 29.59
C ASP A 74 23.00 7.88 28.63
N SER A 75 23.59 8.35 27.53
CA SER A 75 22.87 9.15 26.53
C SER A 75 21.89 8.28 25.75
N ILE A 76 22.25 7.03 25.49
CA ILE A 76 21.38 6.01 24.87
C ILE A 76 20.17 5.75 25.76
N LEU A 77 20.39 5.42 27.03
CA LEU A 77 19.31 5.19 28.00
C LEU A 77 18.41 6.42 28.17
N SER A 78 19.01 7.61 28.22
CA SER A 78 18.27 8.87 28.30
C SER A 78 17.36 9.09 27.08
N LEU A 79 17.87 8.83 25.86
CA LEU A 79 17.05 8.97 24.66
C LEU A 79 15.91 7.94 24.68
N ARG A 80 16.19 6.67 25.01
CA ARG A 80 15.17 5.63 25.10
C ARG A 80 14.05 5.99 26.07
N ALA A 81 14.41 6.49 27.26
CA ALA A 81 13.43 6.94 28.24
C ALA A 81 12.53 8.07 27.70
N VAL A 82 13.11 9.03 26.97
CA VAL A 82 12.35 10.09 26.30
C VAL A 82 11.40 9.53 25.24
N LEU A 83 11.88 8.61 24.40
CA LEU A 83 11.06 8.03 23.33
C LEU A 83 9.92 7.16 23.88
N LEU A 84 10.18 6.33 24.89
CA LEU A 84 9.17 5.48 25.53
C LEU A 84 8.12 6.30 26.29
N LEU A 85 8.53 7.40 26.94
CA LEU A 85 7.57 8.31 27.57
C LEU A 85 6.57 8.87 26.55
N TRP A 86 7.00 9.10 25.31
CA TRP A 86 6.12 9.55 24.23
C TRP A 86 5.16 8.47 23.73
N MET A 87 5.63 7.22 23.71
CA MET A 87 4.80 6.06 23.38
C MET A 87 3.65 5.84 24.38
N GLN A 88 3.69 6.45 25.57
CA GLN A 88 2.63 6.33 26.58
C GLN A 88 1.39 7.20 26.31
N GLY A 89 1.36 7.98 25.23
CA GLY A 89 0.12 8.56 24.70
C GLY A 89 -0.10 10.03 25.05
N LYS A 90 0.75 10.91 24.50
CA LYS A 90 0.50 12.36 24.54
C LYS A 90 -0.33 12.79 23.34
N THR A 91 -1.47 13.45 23.57
CA THR A 91 -2.26 14.08 22.50
C THR A 91 -1.46 15.19 21.84
N GLN A 92 -1.27 15.08 20.53
CA GLN A 92 -0.41 15.97 19.75
C GLN A 92 -0.92 16.13 18.33
N ARG A 93 -0.41 17.15 17.64
CA ARG A 93 -0.74 17.41 16.23
C ARG A 93 -0.14 16.34 15.32
N LYS A 94 -0.82 16.04 14.20
CA LYS A 94 -0.42 14.99 13.25
C LYS A 94 1.03 15.12 12.76
N LEU A 95 1.51 16.35 12.51
CA LEU A 95 2.89 16.60 12.06
C LEU A 95 3.93 16.26 13.12
N VAL A 96 3.63 16.56 14.38
CA VAL A 96 4.50 16.27 15.54
C VAL A 96 4.57 14.77 15.78
N LEU A 97 3.43 14.06 15.72
CA LEU A 97 3.39 12.59 15.81
C LEU A 97 4.18 11.93 14.69
N LYS A 98 3.99 12.36 13.43
CA LYS A 98 4.77 11.86 12.29
C LYS A 98 6.26 12.09 12.51
N LYS A 99 6.64 13.25 13.03
CA LYS A 99 8.04 13.58 13.28
C LYS A 99 8.66 12.75 14.40
N MET A 100 7.92 12.53 15.48
CA MET A 100 8.35 11.65 16.56
C MET A 100 8.50 10.20 16.08
N ALA A 101 7.52 9.68 15.33
CA ALA A 101 7.59 8.34 14.74
C ALA A 101 8.85 8.15 13.88
N GLN A 102 9.20 9.16 13.06
CA GLN A 102 10.44 9.15 12.28
C GLN A 102 11.69 9.08 13.16
N ILE A 103 11.74 9.85 14.25
CA ILE A 103 12.88 9.84 15.19
C ILE A 103 13.02 8.48 15.87
N ILE A 104 11.89 7.90 16.31
CA ILE A 104 11.86 6.56 16.91
C ILE A 104 12.32 5.51 15.88
N GLY A 105 11.85 5.59 14.63
CA GLY A 105 12.28 4.71 13.55
C GLY A 105 13.80 4.80 13.29
N LEU A 106 14.36 6.00 13.25
CA LEU A 106 15.82 6.19 13.11
C LEU A 106 16.59 5.60 14.30
N ALA A 107 16.11 5.82 15.53
CA ALA A 107 16.72 5.26 16.73
C ALA A 107 16.65 3.72 16.73
N PHE A 108 15.51 3.15 16.34
CA PHE A 108 15.31 1.71 16.15
C PHE A 108 16.33 1.13 15.17
N VAL A 109 16.49 1.75 14.01
CA VAL A 109 17.40 1.30 12.96
C VAL A 109 18.88 1.31 13.40
N ILE A 110 19.25 2.16 14.36
CA ILE A 110 20.60 2.23 14.94
C ILE A 110 20.77 1.21 16.08
N ASP A 111 19.75 1.05 16.93
CA ASP A 111 19.86 0.28 18.17
C ASP A 111 19.44 -1.18 18.05
N TYR A 112 18.47 -1.50 17.19
CA TYR A 112 17.95 -2.85 17.03
C TYR A 112 18.77 -3.62 15.97
N PRO A 113 19.11 -4.90 16.20
CA PRO A 113 18.76 -5.71 17.39
C PRO A 113 19.76 -5.67 18.55
N GLN A 114 20.99 -5.14 18.38
CA GLN A 114 22.07 -5.37 19.35
C GLN A 114 21.96 -4.54 20.62
N ARG A 115 21.73 -3.23 20.49
CA ARG A 115 21.71 -2.29 21.63
C ARG A 115 20.35 -2.26 22.31
N TRP A 116 19.26 -2.54 21.59
CA TRP A 116 17.89 -2.53 22.12
C TRP A 116 17.07 -3.75 21.66
N PRO A 117 17.42 -4.97 22.11
CA PRO A 117 16.73 -6.19 21.70
C PRO A 117 15.23 -6.21 22.08
N MET A 118 14.88 -5.58 23.21
CA MET A 118 13.51 -5.53 23.75
C MET A 118 12.66 -4.39 23.18
N PHE A 119 13.07 -3.76 22.07
CA PHE A 119 12.37 -2.59 21.52
C PHE A 119 10.86 -2.81 21.36
N PHE A 120 10.44 -3.90 20.70
CA PHE A 120 9.02 -4.14 20.44
C PHE A 120 8.25 -4.54 21.70
N SER A 121 8.86 -5.23 22.66
CA SER A 121 8.16 -5.50 23.93
C SER A 121 7.93 -4.21 24.72
N ASP A 122 8.92 -3.31 24.75
CA ASP A 122 8.81 -2.04 25.47
C ASP A 122 7.75 -1.13 24.81
N VAL A 123 7.74 -1.10 23.48
CA VAL A 123 6.74 -0.36 22.68
C VAL A 123 5.33 -0.93 22.89
N LEU A 124 5.16 -2.26 22.78
CA LEU A 124 3.85 -2.89 22.96
C LEU A 124 3.33 -2.73 24.39
N GLN A 125 4.20 -2.71 25.40
CA GLN A 125 3.82 -2.41 26.78
C GLN A 125 3.23 -1.00 26.91
N CYS A 126 3.77 -0.01 26.18
CA CYS A 126 3.21 1.35 26.17
C CYS A 126 1.84 1.42 25.49
N VAL A 127 1.63 0.60 24.45
CA VAL A 127 0.37 0.52 23.70
C VAL A 127 -0.71 -0.23 24.47
N GLY A 128 -0.34 -1.21 25.31
CA GLY A 128 -1.26 -2.08 26.05
C GLY A 128 -2.27 -1.36 26.97
N ASN A 129 -2.05 -0.07 27.26
CA ASN A 129 -2.99 0.77 27.99
C ASN A 129 -4.24 1.16 27.17
N GLY A 130 -4.28 0.85 25.87
CA GLY A 130 -5.43 1.12 25.00
C GLY A 130 -5.67 2.61 24.70
N VAL A 131 -4.72 3.48 25.07
CA VAL A 131 -4.78 4.91 24.77
C VAL A 131 -4.62 5.11 23.27
N LYS A 132 -5.62 5.74 22.63
CA LYS A 132 -5.69 5.95 21.17
C LYS A 132 -4.40 6.55 20.61
N GLU A 133 -3.87 7.57 21.27
CA GLU A 133 -2.66 8.28 20.89
C GLU A 133 -1.42 7.38 20.88
N SER A 134 -1.31 6.47 21.86
CA SER A 134 -0.23 5.49 21.93
C SER A 134 -0.28 4.51 20.77
N VAL A 135 -1.49 4.03 20.45
CA VAL A 135 -1.73 3.11 19.32
C VAL A 135 -1.42 3.81 18.00
N GLU A 136 -1.86 5.06 17.81
CA GLU A 136 -1.56 5.84 16.60
C GLU A 136 -0.06 6.04 16.42
N LEU A 137 0.65 6.45 17.48
CA LEU A 137 2.10 6.64 17.41
C LEU A 137 2.81 5.31 17.12
N TYR A 138 2.38 4.21 17.72
CA TYR A 138 2.91 2.87 17.42
C TYR A 138 2.77 2.49 15.95
N LEU A 139 1.58 2.63 15.35
CA LEU A 139 1.38 2.32 13.94
C LEU A 139 2.22 3.22 13.03
N ARG A 140 2.33 4.51 13.35
CA ARG A 140 3.21 5.45 12.62
C ARG A 140 4.69 5.07 12.75
N VAL A 141 5.12 4.57 13.91
CA VAL A 141 6.49 4.06 14.11
C VAL A 141 6.75 2.86 13.21
N LEU A 142 5.79 1.93 13.10
CA LEU A 142 5.92 0.78 12.20
C LEU A 142 6.04 1.20 10.73
N MET A 143 5.29 2.21 10.28
CA MET A 143 5.45 2.79 8.94
C MET A 143 6.81 3.46 8.76
N ALA A 144 7.29 4.21 9.77
CA ALA A 144 8.61 4.82 9.71
C ALA A 144 9.74 3.77 9.65
N ILE A 145 9.58 2.63 10.32
CA ILE A 145 10.51 1.50 10.24
C ILE A 145 10.49 0.89 8.84
N ASP A 146 9.31 0.67 8.26
CA ASP A 146 9.17 0.14 6.89
C ASP A 146 9.86 1.05 5.87
N GLU A 147 9.64 2.37 5.97
CA GLU A 147 10.30 3.37 5.15
C GLU A 147 11.84 3.28 5.22
N GLU A 148 12.44 2.97 6.37
CA GLU A 148 13.90 2.93 6.52
C GLU A 148 14.52 1.56 6.20
N VAL A 149 13.78 0.46 6.42
CA VAL A 149 14.32 -0.91 6.37
C VAL A 149 13.89 -1.69 5.12
N VAL A 150 12.71 -1.38 4.59
CA VAL A 150 12.04 -2.20 3.56
C VAL A 150 11.90 -1.44 2.25
N ASP A 151 11.65 -0.14 2.29
CA ASP A 151 11.41 0.68 1.10
C ASP A 151 12.52 0.49 0.06
N ARG A 152 12.10 -0.09 -1.09
CA ARG A 152 12.96 -0.46 -2.21
C ARG A 152 13.24 0.72 -3.13
N GLN A 153 12.51 1.82 -2.99
CA GLN A 153 12.75 3.05 -3.76
C GLN A 153 13.94 3.83 -3.20
N LYS A 154 14.25 3.65 -1.92
CA LYS A 154 15.47 4.18 -1.32
C LYS A 154 16.69 3.39 -1.80
N VAL A 155 17.67 4.11 -2.35
CA VAL A 155 18.95 3.52 -2.72
C VAL A 155 19.80 3.36 -1.47
N HIS A 156 19.91 2.12 -0.99
CA HIS A 156 20.70 1.77 0.19
C HIS A 156 22.13 1.39 -0.22
N THR A 157 23.10 1.78 0.61
CA THR A 157 24.48 1.28 0.52
C THR A 157 24.55 -0.22 0.83
N CYS A 158 25.66 -0.87 0.49
CA CYS A 158 25.86 -2.30 0.82
C CYS A 158 25.79 -2.56 2.34
N ALA A 159 26.34 -1.65 3.15
CA ALA A 159 26.29 -1.76 4.60
C ALA A 159 24.86 -1.63 5.15
N GLU A 160 24.08 -0.68 4.63
CA GLU A 160 22.67 -0.52 5.01
C GLU A 160 21.83 -1.72 4.60
N ASN A 161 22.04 -2.29 3.41
CA ASN A 161 21.35 -3.50 2.97
C ASN A 161 21.66 -4.71 3.87
N ALA A 162 22.91 -4.87 4.30
CA ALA A 162 23.30 -5.92 5.23
C ALA A 162 22.62 -5.74 6.60
N ARG A 163 22.63 -4.51 7.13
CA ARG A 163 21.93 -4.17 8.38
C ARG A 163 20.42 -4.39 8.27
N ASN A 164 19.79 -3.92 7.19
CA ASN A 164 18.35 -4.03 7.00
C ASN A 164 17.91 -5.50 6.84
N THR A 165 18.75 -6.33 6.22
CA THR A 165 18.54 -7.79 6.19
C THR A 165 18.57 -8.37 7.60
N LEU A 166 19.61 -8.04 8.39
CA LEU A 166 19.72 -8.50 9.77
C LEU A 166 18.53 -8.06 10.64
N ILE A 167 18.08 -6.81 10.51
CA ILE A 167 16.90 -6.30 11.22
C ILE A 167 15.67 -7.13 10.86
N LYS A 168 15.37 -7.31 9.57
CA LYS A 168 14.18 -8.07 9.13
C LYS A 168 14.20 -9.52 9.60
N ASP A 169 15.34 -10.18 9.48
CA ASP A 169 15.46 -11.58 9.90
C ASP A 169 15.30 -11.71 11.41
N THR A 170 15.92 -10.81 12.20
CA THR A 170 15.72 -10.80 13.65
C THR A 170 14.27 -10.49 14.04
N MET A 171 13.61 -9.58 13.32
CA MET A 171 12.19 -9.27 13.55
C MET A 171 11.29 -10.48 13.28
N ARG A 172 11.51 -11.20 12.16
CA ARG A 172 10.76 -12.40 11.81
C ARG A 172 10.85 -13.45 12.91
N ASP A 173 12.06 -13.64 13.45
CA ASP A 173 12.32 -14.67 14.45
C ASP A 173 11.77 -14.30 15.84
N GLN A 174 11.77 -13.02 16.21
CA GLN A 174 11.56 -12.62 17.60
C GLN A 174 10.23 -11.89 17.87
N CYS A 175 9.75 -11.05 16.97
CA CYS A 175 8.67 -10.11 17.30
C CYS A 175 7.50 -10.09 16.33
N VAL A 176 7.69 -10.47 15.05
CA VAL A 176 6.63 -10.37 14.03
C VAL A 176 5.34 -11.09 14.44
N PRO A 177 5.33 -12.31 15.02
CA PRO A 177 4.08 -12.93 15.46
C PRO A 177 3.29 -12.08 16.48
N ASN A 178 3.98 -11.46 17.44
CA ASN A 178 3.36 -10.58 18.44
C ASN A 178 2.88 -9.27 17.81
N LEU A 179 3.61 -8.73 16.83
CA LEU A 179 3.17 -7.55 16.09
C LEU A 179 1.89 -7.85 15.30
N VAL A 180 1.85 -8.97 14.59
CA VAL A 180 0.67 -9.42 13.84
C VAL A 180 -0.55 -9.57 14.75
N GLU A 181 -0.39 -10.21 15.90
CA GLU A 181 -1.49 -10.34 16.87
C GLU A 181 -1.95 -8.96 17.39
N SER A 182 -1.02 -8.03 17.65
CA SER A 182 -1.37 -6.65 18.04
C SER A 182 -2.17 -5.93 16.95
N TRP A 183 -1.83 -6.12 15.67
CA TRP A 183 -2.53 -5.48 14.55
C TRP A 183 -3.96 -5.99 14.45
N TYR A 184 -4.16 -7.30 14.60
CA TYR A 184 -5.50 -7.88 14.64
C TYR A 184 -6.33 -7.29 15.78
N GLN A 185 -5.76 -7.22 16.99
CA GLN A 185 -6.45 -6.68 18.17
C GLN A 185 -6.82 -5.20 17.98
N ILE A 186 -5.93 -4.41 17.36
CA ILE A 186 -6.19 -3.01 17.04
C ILE A 186 -7.32 -2.90 16.00
N MET A 187 -7.28 -3.68 14.93
CA MET A 187 -8.33 -3.66 13.91
C MET A 187 -9.71 -3.96 14.52
N GLU A 188 -9.80 -5.01 15.35
CA GLU A 188 -11.08 -5.40 15.95
C GLU A 188 -11.57 -4.46 17.05
N SER A 189 -10.67 -3.88 17.84
CA SER A 189 -11.06 -3.01 18.96
C SER A 189 -11.44 -1.60 18.53
N TYR A 190 -10.90 -1.11 17.41
CA TYR A 190 -11.03 0.29 16.99
C TYR A 190 -11.90 0.48 15.74
N LYS A 191 -12.40 -0.59 15.08
CA LYS A 191 -13.19 -0.50 13.84
C LYS A 191 -14.44 0.40 13.93
N GLU A 192 -15.11 0.41 15.07
CA GLU A 192 -16.33 1.21 15.29
C GLU A 192 -16.04 2.60 15.87
N THR A 193 -15.10 2.69 16.82
CA THR A 193 -14.83 3.93 17.57
C THR A 193 -13.85 4.86 16.87
N PHE A 194 -12.83 4.30 16.20
CA PHE A 194 -11.77 5.04 15.54
C PHE A 194 -11.38 4.38 14.20
N PRO A 195 -12.25 4.43 13.18
CA PRO A 195 -12.02 3.77 11.89
C PRO A 195 -10.75 4.26 11.18
N GLU A 196 -10.35 5.53 11.36
CA GLU A 196 -9.07 6.05 10.85
C GLU A 196 -7.86 5.27 11.37
N LEU A 197 -7.91 4.81 12.63
CA LEU A 197 -6.84 4.03 13.23
C LEU A 197 -6.82 2.60 12.67
N THR A 198 -8.00 2.06 12.39
CA THR A 198 -8.16 0.75 11.73
C THR A 198 -7.64 0.79 10.30
N ASN A 199 -7.88 1.87 9.56
CA ASN A 199 -7.28 2.12 8.25
C ASN A 199 -5.75 2.19 8.32
N LEU A 200 -5.19 2.98 9.23
CA LEU A 200 -3.75 3.05 9.43
C LEU A 200 -3.15 1.69 9.81
N CYS A 201 -3.87 0.88 10.60
CA CYS A 201 -3.43 -0.47 10.93
C CYS A 201 -3.40 -1.38 9.69
N MET A 202 -4.41 -1.30 8.81
CA MET A 202 -4.41 -2.04 7.55
C MET A 202 -3.30 -1.58 6.60
N GLU A 203 -2.95 -0.29 6.58
CA GLU A 203 -1.78 0.22 5.83
C GLU A 203 -0.48 -0.42 6.34
N VAL A 204 -0.30 -0.51 7.68
CA VAL A 204 0.83 -1.21 8.31
C VAL A 204 0.87 -2.68 7.89
N VAL A 205 -0.27 -3.39 7.98
CA VAL A 205 -0.35 -4.79 7.52
C VAL A 205 0.06 -4.90 6.05
N GLY A 206 -0.48 -4.03 5.20
CA GLY A 206 -0.17 -3.95 3.77
C GLY A 206 1.33 -3.81 3.48
N ALA A 207 2.01 -2.91 4.19
CA ALA A 207 3.46 -2.70 4.04
C ALA A 207 4.27 -3.95 4.44
N TYR A 208 3.90 -4.58 5.56
CA TYR A 208 4.66 -5.68 6.15
C TYR A 208 4.44 -7.03 5.42
N ILE A 209 3.27 -7.26 4.81
CA ILE A 209 2.97 -8.48 4.01
C ILE A 209 4.10 -8.80 3.02
N SER A 210 4.71 -7.78 2.42
CA SER A 210 5.73 -7.93 1.39
C SER A 210 6.95 -8.77 1.84
N TRP A 211 7.25 -8.81 3.14
CA TRP A 211 8.44 -9.48 3.67
C TRP A 211 8.20 -10.39 4.88
N ILE A 212 7.07 -10.36 5.57
CA ILE A 212 6.78 -11.35 6.63
C ILE A 212 6.35 -12.71 6.05
N ASP A 213 6.24 -13.72 6.93
CA ASP A 213 5.59 -14.99 6.59
C ASP A 213 4.11 -14.75 6.33
N ILE A 214 3.64 -15.17 5.16
CA ILE A 214 2.27 -14.99 4.71
C ILE A 214 1.28 -15.79 5.56
N SER A 215 1.69 -16.90 6.18
CA SER A 215 0.82 -17.73 7.01
C SER A 215 0.22 -16.97 8.21
N LEU A 216 0.94 -15.94 8.68
CA LEU A 216 0.53 -15.10 9.81
C LEU A 216 -0.68 -14.20 9.48
N ILE A 217 -0.88 -13.87 8.20
CA ILE A 217 -1.96 -12.98 7.72
C ILE A 217 -2.96 -13.71 6.81
N ALA A 218 -2.51 -14.64 5.97
CA ALA A 218 -3.37 -15.41 5.06
C ALA A 218 -4.00 -16.62 5.78
N ASN A 219 -4.76 -16.34 6.84
CA ASN A 219 -5.51 -17.32 7.61
C ASN A 219 -6.96 -16.86 7.81
N ASP A 220 -7.84 -17.78 8.19
CA ASP A 220 -9.29 -17.54 8.29
C ASP A 220 -9.63 -16.34 9.18
N LYS A 221 -8.92 -16.17 10.30
CA LYS A 221 -9.13 -15.09 11.27
C LYS A 221 -8.97 -13.70 10.62
N PHE A 222 -7.87 -13.49 9.89
CA PHE A 222 -7.60 -12.23 9.20
C PHE A 222 -8.46 -12.05 7.96
N ILE A 223 -8.64 -13.10 7.15
CA ILE A 223 -9.44 -13.01 5.92
C ILE A 223 -10.90 -12.68 6.25
N GLN A 224 -11.52 -13.33 7.23
CA GLN A 224 -12.90 -13.04 7.63
C GLN A 224 -13.05 -11.60 8.15
N CYS A 225 -12.07 -11.11 8.93
CA CYS A 225 -12.03 -9.73 9.40
C CYS A 225 -12.00 -8.74 8.23
N LEU A 226 -11.06 -8.88 7.30
CA LEU A 226 -10.95 -8.02 6.12
C LEU A 226 -12.18 -8.09 5.23
N MET A 227 -12.74 -9.29 5.03
CA MET A 227 -13.98 -9.49 4.27
C MET A 227 -15.16 -8.73 4.89
N SER A 228 -15.28 -8.72 6.22
CA SER A 228 -16.34 -7.96 6.90
C SER A 228 -16.21 -6.44 6.69
N TYR A 229 -14.98 -5.94 6.52
CA TYR A 229 -14.71 -4.52 6.32
C TYR A 229 -15.02 -4.03 4.90
N LEU A 230 -15.12 -4.92 3.91
CA LEU A 230 -15.54 -4.57 2.55
C LEU A 230 -16.97 -4.01 2.49
N SER A 231 -17.81 -4.34 3.46
CA SER A 231 -19.17 -3.80 3.61
C SER A 231 -19.23 -2.51 4.43
N VAL A 232 -18.10 -2.02 4.93
CA VAL A 232 -18.01 -0.80 5.76
C VAL A 232 -17.42 0.33 4.92
N PRO A 233 -18.19 1.37 4.54
CA PRO A 233 -17.76 2.39 3.58
C PRO A 233 -16.43 3.07 3.89
N ILE A 234 -16.12 3.32 5.17
CA ILE A 234 -14.88 3.99 5.59
C ILE A 234 -13.66 3.05 5.64
N LEU A 235 -13.85 1.72 5.63
CA LEU A 235 -12.77 0.72 5.75
C LEU A 235 -12.55 -0.09 4.47
N ARG A 236 -13.55 -0.15 3.59
CA ARG A 236 -13.60 -1.07 2.45
C ARG A 236 -12.44 -0.93 1.47
N GLU A 237 -11.93 0.28 1.25
CA GLU A 237 -10.78 0.51 0.37
C GLU A 237 -9.50 -0.10 0.93
N SER A 238 -9.18 0.21 2.19
CA SER A 238 -8.02 -0.34 2.90
C SER A 238 -8.11 -1.87 3.03
N ALA A 239 -9.31 -2.41 3.23
CA ALA A 239 -9.55 -3.84 3.29
C ALA A 239 -9.29 -4.51 1.92
N ALA A 240 -9.80 -3.94 0.83
CA ALA A 240 -9.55 -4.43 -0.52
C ALA A 240 -8.06 -4.38 -0.88
N GLU A 241 -7.38 -3.30 -0.51
CA GLU A 241 -5.93 -3.14 -0.73
C GLU A 241 -5.11 -4.16 0.07
N CYS A 242 -5.48 -4.42 1.33
CA CYS A 242 -4.83 -5.42 2.17
C CYS A 242 -5.01 -6.84 1.60
N LEU A 243 -6.24 -7.20 1.20
CA LEU A 243 -6.52 -8.48 0.50
C LEU A 243 -5.71 -8.60 -0.79
N ARG A 244 -5.57 -7.51 -1.55
CA ARG A 244 -4.75 -7.47 -2.77
C ARG A 244 -3.28 -7.73 -2.45
N GLY A 245 -2.76 -7.16 -1.36
CA GLY A 245 -1.43 -7.43 -0.84
C GLY A 245 -1.20 -8.91 -0.53
N ILE A 246 -2.17 -9.56 0.14
CA ILE A 246 -2.15 -11.00 0.45
C ILE A 246 -2.10 -11.84 -0.83
N ILE A 247 -2.94 -11.51 -1.82
CA ILE A 247 -3.01 -12.21 -3.10
C ILE A 247 -1.71 -12.06 -3.90
N ASN A 248 -1.10 -10.88 -3.90
CA ASN A 248 0.13 -10.60 -4.64
C ASN A 248 1.40 -11.19 -3.98
N LYS A 249 1.33 -11.59 -2.71
CA LYS A 249 2.46 -12.23 -2.03
C LYS A 249 2.84 -13.54 -2.71
N GLY A 250 4.14 -13.71 -2.97
CA GLY A 250 4.69 -14.92 -3.58
C GLY A 250 4.34 -16.19 -2.79
N MET A 251 3.83 -17.19 -3.49
CA MET A 251 3.40 -18.47 -2.93
C MET A 251 3.55 -19.58 -4.00
N ASP A 252 3.55 -20.82 -3.55
CA ASP A 252 3.45 -21.98 -4.45
C ASP A 252 2.09 -22.02 -5.15
N PRO A 253 2.02 -22.58 -6.38
CA PRO A 253 0.84 -22.46 -7.23
C PRO A 253 -0.41 -23.14 -6.66
N ILE A 254 -0.29 -24.26 -5.95
CA ILE A 254 -1.46 -24.99 -5.41
C ILE A 254 -2.09 -24.23 -4.23
N PRO A 255 -1.35 -23.86 -3.16
CA PRO A 255 -1.94 -23.05 -2.09
C PRO A 255 -2.43 -21.69 -2.59
N LYS A 256 -1.78 -21.10 -3.62
CA LYS A 256 -2.24 -19.85 -4.22
C LYS A 256 -3.58 -20.02 -4.92
N LEU A 257 -3.79 -21.12 -5.64
CA LEU A 257 -5.06 -21.43 -6.28
C LEU A 257 -6.18 -21.56 -5.22
N GLU A 258 -5.94 -22.33 -4.15
CA GLU A 258 -6.89 -22.50 -3.05
C GLU A 258 -7.25 -21.18 -2.36
N LEU A 259 -6.24 -20.34 -2.08
CA LEU A 259 -6.44 -19.01 -1.49
C LEU A 259 -7.29 -18.11 -2.38
N VAL A 260 -6.98 -18.03 -3.68
CA VAL A 260 -7.70 -17.16 -4.61
C VAL A 260 -9.15 -17.62 -4.79
N GLU A 261 -9.37 -18.93 -4.96
CA GLU A 261 -10.70 -19.49 -5.16
C GLU A 261 -11.56 -19.39 -3.89
N GLY A 262 -10.97 -19.63 -2.72
CA GLY A 262 -11.64 -19.43 -1.44
C GLY A 262 -12.08 -17.98 -1.24
N LEU A 263 -11.19 -17.03 -1.54
CA LEU A 263 -11.50 -15.60 -1.48
C LEU A 263 -12.58 -15.20 -2.50
N ALA A 264 -12.47 -15.69 -3.74
CA ALA A 264 -13.46 -15.42 -4.79
C ALA A 264 -14.86 -15.86 -4.36
N LYS A 265 -14.99 -17.08 -3.85
CA LYS A 265 -16.26 -17.61 -3.36
C LYS A 265 -16.85 -16.76 -2.23
N GLN A 266 -16.01 -16.29 -1.31
CA GLN A 266 -16.46 -15.41 -0.22
C GLN A 266 -16.94 -14.05 -0.77
N LEU A 267 -16.18 -13.42 -1.68
CA LEU A 267 -16.55 -12.16 -2.33
C LEU A 267 -17.86 -12.27 -3.14
N GLU A 268 -18.05 -13.39 -3.83
CA GLU A 268 -19.29 -13.71 -4.57
C GLU A 268 -20.47 -13.88 -3.61
N SER A 269 -20.30 -14.66 -2.53
CA SER A 269 -21.36 -14.89 -1.54
C SER A 269 -21.80 -13.61 -0.82
N ALA A 270 -20.84 -12.71 -0.57
CA ALA A 270 -21.08 -11.39 0.02
C ALA A 270 -21.59 -10.36 -0.99
N LYS A 271 -21.78 -10.75 -2.26
CA LYS A 271 -22.22 -9.87 -3.37
C LYS A 271 -21.30 -8.66 -3.60
N ILE A 272 -20.05 -8.72 -3.15
CA ILE A 272 -19.07 -7.64 -3.33
C ILE A 272 -18.65 -7.56 -4.80
N LEU A 273 -18.41 -8.69 -5.48
CA LEU A 273 -18.04 -8.66 -6.91
C LEU A 273 -19.14 -8.15 -7.84
N SER A 274 -20.39 -8.07 -7.37
CA SER A 274 -21.51 -7.53 -8.16
C SER A 274 -21.64 -6.02 -8.10
N THR A 275 -21.03 -5.33 -7.12
CA THR A 275 -21.21 -3.88 -6.88
C THR A 275 -20.65 -2.97 -7.98
N VAL A 276 -19.84 -3.51 -8.90
CA VAL A 276 -19.30 -2.79 -10.06
C VAL A 276 -20.36 -2.11 -10.92
N SER A 277 -21.55 -2.71 -11.00
CA SER A 277 -22.67 -2.17 -11.80
C SER A 277 -23.55 -1.21 -11.02
N ASP A 278 -23.22 -0.96 -9.76
CA ASP A 278 -24.00 -0.08 -8.91
C ASP A 278 -23.42 1.33 -9.03
N GLU A 279 -24.16 2.21 -9.69
CA GLU A 279 -23.80 3.63 -9.88
C GLU A 279 -23.60 4.35 -8.53
N ASP A 280 -24.26 3.87 -7.47
CA ASP A 280 -24.11 4.41 -6.11
C ASP A 280 -22.82 3.96 -5.42
N THR A 281 -22.06 3.03 -6.03
CA THR A 281 -20.74 2.67 -5.50
C THR A 281 -19.76 3.80 -5.77
N ASP A 282 -18.90 4.06 -4.79
CA ASP A 282 -17.84 5.05 -4.90
C ASP A 282 -16.77 4.63 -5.92
N GLU A 283 -16.29 5.59 -6.71
CA GLU A 283 -15.27 5.38 -7.75
C GLU A 283 -13.96 4.83 -7.19
N ASP A 284 -13.48 5.38 -6.06
CA ASP A 284 -12.23 4.93 -5.43
C ASP A 284 -12.36 3.48 -4.95
N PHE A 285 -13.50 3.10 -4.35
CA PHE A 285 -13.74 1.71 -3.99
C PHE A 285 -13.81 0.78 -5.20
N ARG A 286 -14.48 1.17 -6.30
CA ARG A 286 -14.49 0.36 -7.54
C ARG A 286 -13.06 0.16 -8.07
N LEU A 287 -12.22 1.18 -8.01
CA LEU A 287 -10.81 1.10 -8.42
C LEU A 287 -10.02 0.13 -7.56
N ARG A 288 -10.19 0.16 -6.23
CA ARG A 288 -9.55 -0.82 -5.32
C ARG A 288 -10.02 -2.23 -5.57
N LEU A 289 -11.31 -2.41 -5.81
CA LEU A 289 -11.90 -3.72 -6.05
C LEU A 289 -11.47 -4.30 -7.40
N SER A 290 -11.40 -3.49 -8.46
CA SER A 290 -10.87 -3.94 -9.75
C SER A 290 -9.39 -4.32 -9.65
N ALA A 291 -8.59 -3.56 -8.91
CA ALA A 291 -7.20 -3.91 -8.65
C ALA A 291 -7.05 -5.24 -7.87
N LEU A 292 -7.95 -5.53 -6.92
CA LEU A 292 -8.02 -6.81 -6.22
C LEU A 292 -8.34 -7.96 -7.19
N VAL A 293 -9.40 -7.82 -8.00
CA VAL A 293 -9.82 -8.83 -8.98
C VAL A 293 -8.75 -9.07 -10.05
N CYS A 294 -8.09 -8.01 -10.52
CA CYS A 294 -6.94 -8.12 -11.41
C CYS A 294 -5.79 -8.89 -10.75
N GLY A 295 -5.49 -8.61 -9.48
CA GLY A 295 -4.51 -9.35 -8.69
C GLY A 295 -4.83 -10.84 -8.60
N MET A 296 -6.10 -11.19 -8.36
CA MET A 296 -6.58 -12.58 -8.34
C MET A 296 -6.37 -13.25 -9.70
N GLY A 297 -6.82 -12.63 -10.79
CA GLY A 297 -6.63 -13.16 -12.14
C GLY A 297 -5.15 -13.36 -12.49
N CYS A 298 -4.31 -12.35 -12.23
CA CYS A 298 -2.87 -12.46 -12.44
C CYS A 298 -2.23 -13.57 -11.60
N ALA A 299 -2.66 -13.73 -10.33
CA ALA A 299 -2.16 -14.80 -9.46
C ALA A 299 -2.51 -16.19 -10.01
N LEU A 300 -3.71 -16.38 -10.56
CA LEU A 300 -4.13 -17.61 -11.20
C LEU A 300 -3.32 -17.89 -12.48
N VAL A 301 -3.13 -16.90 -13.36
CA VAL A 301 -2.33 -17.05 -14.58
C VAL A 301 -0.87 -17.39 -14.26
N ASN A 302 -0.30 -16.75 -13.25
CA ASN A 302 1.06 -17.05 -12.78
C ASN A 302 1.15 -18.46 -12.20
N SER A 303 0.13 -18.91 -11.47
CA SER A 303 0.07 -20.27 -10.92
C SER A 303 -0.03 -21.32 -12.04
N TRP A 304 -0.93 -21.12 -13.00
CA TRP A 304 -1.03 -21.95 -14.21
C TRP A 304 0.31 -22.04 -14.94
N SER A 305 0.97 -20.90 -15.18
CA SER A 305 2.27 -20.85 -15.86
C SER A 305 3.35 -21.64 -15.14
N LYS A 306 3.37 -21.62 -13.81
CA LYS A 306 4.29 -22.44 -12.99
C LYS A 306 3.94 -23.93 -13.08
N LEU A 307 2.65 -24.29 -13.06
CA LEU A 307 2.18 -25.68 -13.14
C LEU A 307 2.49 -26.31 -14.50
N VAL A 308 2.28 -25.56 -15.59
CA VAL A 308 2.67 -26.00 -16.95
C VAL A 308 4.16 -26.29 -17.01
N LYS A 309 5.01 -25.40 -16.47
CA LYS A 309 6.47 -25.63 -16.39
C LYS A 309 6.85 -26.84 -15.55
N ARG A 310 6.06 -27.17 -14.52
CA ARG A 310 6.25 -28.35 -13.66
C ARG A 310 5.62 -29.62 -14.26
N ALA A 311 4.95 -29.54 -15.41
CA ALA A 311 4.22 -30.64 -16.05
C ALA A 311 3.17 -31.31 -15.11
N ASP A 312 2.52 -30.52 -14.26
CA ASP A 312 1.49 -31.00 -13.34
C ASP A 312 0.14 -31.17 -14.05
N THR A 313 -0.05 -32.31 -14.71
CA THR A 313 -1.23 -32.60 -15.54
C THR A 313 -2.54 -32.62 -14.75
N VAL A 314 -2.49 -32.77 -13.43
CA VAL A 314 -3.69 -32.81 -12.58
C VAL A 314 -4.19 -31.40 -12.28
N ASN A 315 -3.28 -30.48 -11.94
CA ASN A 315 -3.65 -29.14 -11.49
C ASN A 315 -3.69 -28.09 -12.61
N ILE A 316 -3.07 -28.35 -13.77
CA ILE A 316 -3.16 -27.46 -14.93
C ILE A 316 -4.62 -27.20 -15.36
N PRO A 317 -5.50 -28.21 -15.53
CA PRO A 317 -6.90 -27.98 -15.89
C PRO A 317 -7.70 -27.23 -14.82
N LEU A 318 -7.44 -27.51 -13.54
CA LEU A 318 -8.10 -26.82 -12.42
C LEU A 318 -7.74 -25.33 -12.42
N SER A 319 -6.46 -25.02 -12.54
CA SER A 319 -6.00 -23.64 -12.63
C SER A 319 -6.49 -22.94 -13.90
N ARG A 320 -6.65 -23.66 -15.01
CA ARG A 320 -7.23 -23.11 -16.24
C ARG A 320 -8.70 -22.77 -16.05
N ASN A 321 -9.49 -23.68 -15.49
CA ASN A 321 -10.90 -23.44 -15.23
C ASN A 321 -11.11 -22.24 -14.29
N ALA A 322 -10.32 -22.14 -13.21
CA ALA A 322 -10.37 -20.99 -12.30
C ALA A 322 -10.10 -19.66 -13.03
N ILE A 323 -9.15 -19.61 -13.97
CA ILE A 323 -8.91 -18.41 -14.80
C ILE A 323 -10.15 -18.08 -15.62
N ASP A 324 -10.71 -19.08 -16.31
CA ASP A 324 -11.84 -18.91 -17.22
C ASP A 324 -13.10 -18.43 -16.46
N GLU A 325 -13.32 -18.94 -15.25
CA GLU A 325 -14.40 -18.50 -14.35
C GLU A 325 -14.28 -17.03 -13.91
N LYS A 326 -13.07 -16.45 -13.92
CA LYS A 326 -12.86 -15.03 -13.55
C LYS A 326 -12.87 -14.07 -14.74
N LEU A 327 -12.95 -14.58 -15.98
CA LEU A 327 -13.05 -13.75 -17.18
C LEU A 327 -14.31 -12.87 -17.25
N PRO A 328 -15.49 -13.28 -16.77
CA PRO A 328 -16.66 -12.40 -16.72
C PRO A 328 -16.40 -11.12 -15.91
N TYR A 329 -15.66 -11.22 -14.80
CA TYR A 329 -15.25 -10.04 -14.03
C TYR A 329 -14.23 -9.19 -14.80
N LEU A 330 -13.28 -9.82 -15.49
CA LEU A 330 -12.35 -9.11 -16.38
C LEU A 330 -13.10 -8.22 -17.38
N TYR A 331 -14.05 -8.79 -18.13
CA TYR A 331 -14.80 -8.05 -19.13
C TYR A 331 -15.63 -6.93 -18.51
N LYS A 332 -16.23 -7.19 -17.34
CA LYS A 332 -17.07 -6.23 -16.62
C LYS A 332 -16.27 -4.99 -16.18
N TYR A 333 -15.21 -5.17 -15.41
CA TYR A 333 -14.39 -4.05 -14.91
C TYR A 333 -13.59 -3.37 -16.02
N LEU A 334 -13.18 -4.10 -17.06
CA LEU A 334 -12.49 -3.50 -18.20
C LEU A 334 -13.41 -2.59 -19.04
N ASN A 335 -14.72 -2.82 -18.98
CA ASN A 335 -15.76 -2.03 -19.63
C ASN A 335 -16.40 -0.99 -18.68
N ASP A 336 -15.75 -0.68 -17.56
CA ASP A 336 -16.24 0.31 -16.60
C ASP A 336 -16.24 1.72 -17.22
N THR A 337 -17.11 2.60 -16.74
CA THR A 337 -17.16 4.00 -17.18
C THR A 337 -15.94 4.76 -16.68
N ASP A 338 -15.43 4.41 -15.49
CA ASP A 338 -14.19 4.95 -14.99
C ASP A 338 -12.97 4.29 -15.68
N ASP A 339 -12.11 5.15 -16.21
CA ASP A 339 -10.92 4.74 -16.94
C ASP A 339 -9.82 4.17 -16.03
N GLY A 340 -9.72 4.64 -14.79
CA GLY A 340 -8.79 4.09 -13.80
C GLY A 340 -9.17 2.66 -13.42
N VAL A 341 -10.46 2.39 -13.22
CA VAL A 341 -11.01 1.05 -12.95
C VAL A 341 -10.66 0.10 -14.10
N SER A 342 -10.85 0.58 -15.33
CA SER A 342 -10.52 -0.17 -16.55
C SER A 342 -9.02 -0.42 -16.70
N GLU A 343 -8.19 0.59 -16.41
CA GLU A 343 -6.73 0.51 -16.49
C GLU A 343 -6.16 -0.48 -15.47
N ALA A 344 -6.74 -0.57 -14.27
CA ALA A 344 -6.34 -1.53 -13.25
C ALA A 344 -6.46 -3.00 -13.73
N MET A 345 -7.35 -3.30 -14.69
CA MET A 345 -7.57 -4.66 -15.22
C MET A 345 -6.60 -5.07 -16.33
N VAL A 346 -5.85 -4.12 -16.90
CA VAL A 346 -4.93 -4.36 -18.03
C VAL A 346 -3.94 -5.51 -17.78
N PRO A 347 -3.28 -5.60 -16.61
CA PRO A 347 -2.32 -6.67 -16.37
C PRO A 347 -2.92 -8.06 -16.51
N PHE A 348 -4.16 -8.27 -16.04
CA PHE A 348 -4.84 -9.55 -16.15
C PHE A 348 -5.20 -9.86 -17.61
N ALA A 349 -5.74 -8.90 -18.37
CA ALA A 349 -6.03 -9.09 -19.78
C ALA A 349 -4.78 -9.49 -20.59
N VAL A 350 -3.66 -8.78 -20.38
CA VAL A 350 -2.40 -9.05 -21.08
C VAL A 350 -1.84 -10.42 -20.73
N GLN A 351 -1.86 -10.79 -19.43
CA GLN A 351 -1.40 -12.11 -18.98
C GLN A 351 -2.29 -13.24 -19.50
N TYR A 352 -3.62 -13.06 -19.52
CA TYR A 352 -4.52 -14.04 -20.10
C TYR A 352 -4.27 -14.23 -21.60
N LEU A 353 -4.11 -13.14 -22.35
CA LEU A 353 -3.75 -13.20 -23.76
C LEU A 353 -2.44 -13.97 -23.98
N SER A 354 -1.48 -13.88 -23.05
CA SER A 354 -0.22 -14.63 -23.13
C SER A 354 -0.40 -16.15 -23.08
N ILE A 355 -1.42 -16.63 -22.36
CA ILE A 355 -1.76 -18.06 -22.30
C ILE A 355 -2.22 -18.56 -23.68
N LEU A 356 -3.06 -17.76 -24.34
CA LEU A 356 -3.61 -18.08 -25.67
C LEU A 356 -2.54 -18.12 -26.78
N LYS A 357 -1.36 -17.55 -26.54
CA LYS A 357 -0.26 -17.51 -27.53
C LYS A 357 0.39 -18.87 -27.78
N GLY A 358 0.27 -19.80 -26.84
CA GLY A 358 0.98 -21.09 -26.85
C GLY A 358 0.13 -22.29 -27.25
N SER A 359 -1.17 -22.13 -27.53
CA SER A 359 -2.12 -23.22 -27.70
C SER A 359 -2.90 -23.15 -29.03
N ASN A 360 -3.35 -24.31 -29.53
CA ASN A 360 -4.43 -24.33 -30.51
C ASN A 360 -5.69 -23.82 -29.82
N LEU A 361 -6.19 -22.67 -30.27
CA LEU A 361 -7.37 -22.02 -29.68
C LEU A 361 -8.59 -22.92 -29.77
N SER A 362 -9.16 -23.27 -28.62
CA SER A 362 -10.47 -23.92 -28.53
C SER A 362 -11.59 -22.94 -28.93
N ASP A 363 -12.81 -23.46 -29.16
CA ASP A 363 -13.96 -22.59 -29.44
C ASP A 363 -14.30 -21.68 -28.24
N THR A 364 -14.09 -22.16 -27.01
CA THR A 364 -14.20 -21.36 -25.78
C THR A 364 -13.18 -20.21 -25.78
N ASP A 365 -11.92 -20.48 -26.14
CA ASP A 365 -10.88 -19.45 -26.21
C ASP A 365 -11.21 -18.37 -27.25
N ARG A 366 -11.78 -18.78 -28.40
CA ARG A 366 -12.25 -17.85 -29.44
C ARG A 366 -13.39 -16.98 -28.94
N GLY A 367 -14.37 -17.57 -28.23
CA GLY A 367 -15.46 -16.81 -27.61
C GLY A 367 -14.96 -15.80 -26.57
N ASN A 368 -14.02 -16.21 -25.72
CA ASN A 368 -13.38 -15.34 -24.74
C ASN A 368 -12.62 -14.19 -25.40
N LEU A 369 -11.87 -14.46 -26.47
CA LEU A 369 -11.18 -13.44 -27.24
C LEU A 369 -12.16 -12.46 -27.91
N GLN A 370 -13.26 -12.96 -28.47
CA GLN A 370 -14.30 -12.12 -29.05
C GLN A 370 -14.94 -11.18 -28.01
N ALA A 371 -15.24 -11.69 -26.81
CA ALA A 371 -15.77 -10.87 -25.72
C ALA A 371 -14.79 -9.77 -25.30
N LEU A 372 -13.50 -10.10 -25.15
CA LEU A 372 -12.46 -9.12 -24.81
C LEU A 372 -12.34 -8.03 -25.89
N LEU A 373 -12.40 -8.41 -27.17
CA LEU A 373 -12.37 -7.47 -28.28
C LEU A 373 -13.58 -6.55 -28.31
N GLN A 374 -14.77 -7.07 -27.99
CA GLN A 374 -15.98 -6.26 -27.91
C GLN A 374 -15.86 -5.18 -26.84
N VAL A 375 -15.32 -5.52 -25.67
CA VAL A 375 -15.04 -4.56 -24.59
C VAL A 375 -14.04 -3.51 -25.04
N VAL A 376 -12.94 -3.93 -25.68
CA VAL A 376 -11.95 -2.99 -26.22
C VAL A 376 -12.60 -2.04 -27.22
N ILE A 377 -13.39 -2.54 -28.18
CA ILE A 377 -14.09 -1.70 -29.17
C ILE A 377 -15.05 -0.72 -28.50
N ASN A 378 -15.74 -1.12 -27.43
CA ASN A 378 -16.59 -0.21 -26.68
C ASN A 378 -15.78 0.92 -26.04
N LYS A 379 -14.64 0.61 -25.42
CA LYS A 379 -13.72 1.61 -24.85
C LYS A 379 -12.96 2.46 -25.89
N TYR A 380 -13.09 2.13 -27.18
CA TYR A 380 -12.61 2.96 -28.30
C TYR A 380 -13.58 4.08 -28.69
N LYS A 381 -14.85 4.00 -28.26
CA LYS A 381 -15.85 5.02 -28.57
C LYS A 381 -15.56 6.26 -27.72
N TYR A 382 -15.70 7.44 -28.33
CA TYR A 382 -15.70 8.68 -27.58
C TYR A 382 -17.00 8.77 -26.77
N ASP A 383 -16.92 9.34 -25.56
CA ASP A 383 -18.11 9.71 -24.81
C ASP A 383 -18.94 10.71 -25.63
N GLU A 384 -20.26 10.65 -25.50
CA GLU A 384 -21.17 11.50 -26.28
C GLU A 384 -20.91 13.00 -26.05
N ASP A 385 -20.36 13.35 -24.89
CA ASP A 385 -20.02 14.72 -24.48
C ASP A 385 -18.55 15.13 -24.80
N HIS A 386 -17.80 14.30 -25.54
CA HIS A 386 -16.39 14.57 -25.80
C HIS A 386 -16.19 15.78 -26.72
N ASN A 387 -15.59 16.85 -26.17
CA ASN A 387 -15.30 18.07 -26.91
C ASN A 387 -13.94 17.99 -27.66
N PHE A 388 -14.01 17.63 -28.94
CA PHE A 388 -12.87 17.55 -29.87
C PHE A 388 -12.08 18.86 -30.06
N LEU A 389 -12.60 20.00 -29.59
CA LEU A 389 -11.99 21.32 -29.77
C LEU A 389 -11.19 21.79 -28.54
N SER A 390 -11.31 21.11 -27.39
CA SER A 390 -10.51 21.43 -26.21
C SER A 390 -9.10 20.83 -26.34
N GLN A 391 -8.08 21.67 -26.44
CA GLN A 391 -6.71 21.25 -26.77
C GLN A 391 -5.95 20.56 -25.63
N ALA A 392 -6.62 20.13 -24.56
CA ALA A 392 -5.98 19.39 -23.48
C ALA A 392 -7.01 18.61 -22.68
N SER A 393 -6.97 17.29 -22.79
CA SER A 393 -7.16 16.46 -21.61
C SER A 393 -6.18 15.30 -21.69
N LEU A 394 -5.63 14.92 -20.53
CA LEU A 394 -4.85 13.69 -20.38
C LEU A 394 -5.54 12.47 -21.00
N PHE A 395 -6.86 12.52 -21.21
CA PHE A 395 -7.68 11.57 -21.97
C PHE A 395 -7.09 11.19 -23.33
N THR A 396 -6.64 12.15 -24.16
CA THR A 396 -6.11 11.84 -25.50
C THR A 396 -4.73 11.18 -25.42
N GLN A 397 -3.88 11.58 -24.46
CA GLN A 397 -2.57 10.96 -24.26
C GLN A 397 -2.66 9.57 -23.61
N CYS A 398 -3.53 9.39 -22.61
CA CYS A 398 -3.78 8.12 -21.95
C CYS A 398 -4.49 7.14 -22.88
N ALA A 399 -5.54 7.54 -23.60
CA ALA A 399 -6.17 6.69 -24.61
C ALA A 399 -5.11 6.24 -25.64
N CYS A 400 -4.32 7.14 -26.23
CA CYS A 400 -3.29 6.77 -27.21
C CYS A 400 -2.13 5.92 -26.68
N LEU A 401 -1.68 6.10 -25.42
CA LEU A 401 -0.65 5.26 -24.77
C LEU A 401 -1.20 3.88 -24.36
N ARG A 402 -2.42 3.83 -23.79
CA ARG A 402 -3.15 2.60 -23.44
C ARG A 402 -3.41 1.75 -24.69
N LEU A 403 -3.75 2.40 -25.80
CA LEU A 403 -4.00 1.80 -27.11
C LEU A 403 -2.78 1.13 -27.72
N ARG A 404 -1.57 1.70 -27.60
CA ARG A 404 -0.35 1.10 -28.18
C ARG A 404 0.03 -0.21 -27.50
N THR A 405 -0.17 -0.37 -26.19
CA THR A 405 0.20 -1.60 -25.48
C THR A 405 -0.78 -2.74 -25.76
N TYR A 406 -2.09 -2.45 -25.75
CA TYR A 406 -3.14 -3.41 -26.12
C TYR A 406 -3.07 -3.80 -27.59
N THR A 407 -3.02 -2.83 -28.50
CA THR A 407 -2.92 -3.12 -29.93
C THR A 407 -1.56 -3.65 -30.32
N ALA A 408 -0.42 -3.28 -29.73
CA ALA A 408 0.86 -3.91 -30.08
C ALA A 408 0.86 -5.41 -29.72
N HIS A 409 0.27 -5.80 -28.59
CA HIS A 409 0.18 -7.22 -28.22
C HIS A 409 -0.91 -7.99 -28.97
N VAL A 410 -2.01 -7.34 -29.36
CA VAL A 410 -3.13 -7.93 -30.12
C VAL A 410 -2.89 -7.91 -31.65
N SER A 411 -2.34 -6.82 -32.20
CA SER A 411 -2.00 -6.63 -33.63
C SER A 411 -0.82 -7.47 -34.09
N HIS A 412 0.16 -7.71 -33.22
CA HIS A 412 1.26 -8.64 -33.52
C HIS A 412 0.78 -10.11 -33.49
N PHE A 413 -0.38 -10.38 -32.88
CA PHE A 413 -0.96 -11.71 -32.78
C PHE A 413 -1.87 -12.07 -33.95
N TYR A 414 -2.73 -11.14 -34.41
CA TYR A 414 -3.79 -11.53 -35.34
C TYR A 414 -4.32 -10.41 -36.23
N THR A 415 -3.49 -9.67 -36.95
CA THR A 415 -4.02 -8.81 -38.03
C THR A 415 -4.89 -9.61 -39.01
N TYR A 416 -4.55 -10.88 -39.26
CA TYR A 416 -5.31 -11.79 -40.13
C TYR A 416 -6.49 -12.50 -39.44
N SER A 417 -6.35 -12.99 -38.20
CA SER A 417 -7.50 -13.66 -37.53
C SER A 417 -8.44 -12.73 -36.80
N LEU A 418 -8.05 -11.51 -36.40
CA LEU A 418 -9.00 -10.52 -35.85
C LEU A 418 -10.01 -10.09 -36.91
N MET A 419 -9.56 -9.94 -38.16
CA MET A 419 -10.44 -9.68 -39.30
C MET A 419 -11.37 -10.87 -39.60
N ASN A 420 -10.92 -12.12 -39.37
CA ASN A 420 -11.73 -13.34 -39.61
C ASN A 420 -12.63 -13.74 -38.42
N LEU A 421 -12.24 -13.45 -37.18
CA LEU A 421 -12.97 -13.80 -35.96
C LEU A 421 -14.12 -12.82 -35.66
N ALA A 422 -14.03 -11.57 -36.15
CA ALA A 422 -15.10 -10.60 -36.02
C ALA A 422 -15.23 -9.68 -37.25
N PRO A 423 -15.52 -10.23 -38.45
CA PRO A 423 -15.65 -9.44 -39.68
C PRO A 423 -16.77 -8.37 -39.60
N ASN A 424 -17.73 -8.54 -38.70
CA ASN A 424 -18.82 -7.58 -38.48
C ASN A 424 -18.44 -6.42 -37.55
N LEU A 425 -17.36 -6.53 -36.76
CA LEU A 425 -16.91 -5.46 -35.86
C LEU A 425 -16.10 -4.37 -36.58
N PHE A 426 -15.53 -4.69 -37.73
CA PHE A 426 -14.73 -3.77 -38.56
C PHE A 426 -15.47 -3.30 -39.81
N LYS A 427 -16.77 -3.60 -39.95
CA LYS A 427 -17.59 -2.97 -40.99
C LYS A 427 -17.78 -1.49 -40.61
N PRO A 428 -17.48 -0.54 -41.49
CA PRO A 428 -17.79 0.86 -41.23
C PRO A 428 -19.30 0.98 -40.97
N GLN A 429 -19.69 1.54 -39.83
CA GLN A 429 -21.06 1.98 -39.59
C GLN A 429 -21.33 3.20 -40.49
N LEU A 430 -21.45 2.97 -41.79
CA LEU A 430 -22.05 3.91 -42.72
C LEU A 430 -23.57 3.82 -42.55
N ALA A 431 -24.06 4.47 -41.51
CA ALA A 431 -25.45 4.88 -41.40
C ALA A 431 -25.49 6.39 -41.16
N CYS A 432 -24.97 7.16 -42.13
CA CYS A 432 -25.58 8.45 -42.41
C CYS A 432 -26.97 8.14 -42.97
N THR A 433 -27.99 8.21 -42.13
CA THR A 433 -29.37 8.36 -42.58
C THR A 433 -29.46 9.72 -43.27
N ALA A 434 -29.29 9.72 -44.59
CA ALA A 434 -29.82 10.76 -45.44
C ALA A 434 -31.29 10.45 -45.69
N THR A 435 -32.16 11.12 -44.94
CA THR A 435 -33.45 11.67 -45.38
C THR A 435 -33.93 12.64 -44.32
#